data_AF-A0A2N6AAR2-F1
#
_entry.id   AF-A0A2N6AAR2-F1
#
_cell.length_a   1.000
_cell.length_b   1.000
_cell.length_c   1.000
_cell.angle_alpha   90.00
_cell.angle_beta   90.00
_cell.angle_gamma   90.00
#
_symmetry.space_group_name_H-M   'P 1'
#
loop_
_entity.id
_entity.type
_entity.pdbx_description
1 polymer ?
#
loop_
_entity_poly.entity_id
_entity_poly.type
_entity_poly.pdbx_seq_one_letter_code
_entity_poly.pdbx_strand_id
1 'polypeptide(L)'
;MIQQYIAITVIAYIIFRLYKQKKINNLKSGEFNLWLFFWMAILLVIIFIKKIDSLVAQLGFSSAGIDVLLYFSIAVLFYLYIKLRIKL
;
A
#
# COMPACT_ATOMS: atom_id res chain seq x y z
N MET A 1 11.80 -2.53 -12.46
CA MET A 1 12.13 -3.67 -11.59
C MET A 1 11.02 -4.69 -11.68
N ILE A 2 11.32 -5.99 -11.80
CA ILE A 2 10.30 -7.06 -11.85
C ILE A 2 9.35 -7.03 -10.64
N GLN A 3 9.86 -6.58 -9.48
CA GLN A 3 9.12 -6.34 -8.24
C GLN A 3 7.93 -5.38 -8.40
N GLN A 4 8.08 -4.32 -9.20
CA GLN A 4 7.01 -3.34 -9.43
C GLN A 4 5.82 -4.00 -10.15
N TYR A 5 6.10 -4.82 -11.16
CA TYR A 5 5.09 -5.55 -11.90
C TYR A 5 4.38 -6.57 -11.01
N ILE A 6 5.14 -7.33 -10.19
CA ILE A 6 4.58 -8.27 -9.22
C ILE A 6 3.64 -7.54 -8.24
N ALA A 7 4.08 -6.41 -7.69
CA ALA A 7 3.28 -5.63 -6.74
C ALA A 7 1.98 -5.10 -7.37
N ILE A 8 2.04 -4.60 -8.60
CA ILE A 8 0.85 -4.15 -9.35
C ILE A 8 -0.12 -5.32 -9.55
N THR A 9 0.36 -6.50 -9.96
CA THR A 9 -0.47 -7.69 -10.16
C THR A 9 -1.14 -8.13 -8.85
N VAL A 10 -0.40 -8.13 -7.74
CA VAL A 10 -0.95 -8.47 -6.42
C VAL A 10 -2.03 -7.48 -6.01
N ILE A 11 -1.81 -6.17 -6.19
CA ILE A 11 -2.81 -5.15 -5.86
C ILE A 11 -4.05 -5.29 -6.73
N ALA A 12 -3.88 -5.53 -8.03
CA ALA A 12 -4.99 -5.78 -8.94
C ALA A 12 -5.83 -6.98 -8.48
N TYR A 13 -5.19 -8.06 -8.05
CA TYR A 13 -5.86 -9.23 -7.48
C TYR A 13 -6.63 -8.89 -6.19
N ILE A 14 -6.04 -8.11 -5.28
CA ILE A 14 -6.69 -7.70 -4.03
C ILE A 14 -7.90 -6.80 -4.29
N ILE A 15 -7.78 -5.83 -5.20
CA ILE A 15 -8.89 -4.97 -5.62
C ILE A 15 -10.01 -5.83 -6.21
N PHE A 16 -9.69 -6.77 -7.12
CA PHE A 16 -10.67 -7.69 -7.68
C PHE A 16 -11.38 -8.51 -6.59
N ARG A 17 -10.64 -9.03 -5.61
CA ARG A 17 -11.19 -9.77 -4.47
C ARG A 17 -12.12 -8.89 -3.62
N LEU A 18 -11.76 -7.64 -3.38
CA LEU A 18 -12.60 -6.66 -2.66
C LEU A 18 -13.94 -6.43 -3.38
N TYR A 19 -13.90 -6.23 -4.70
CA TYR A 19 -15.12 -6.09 -5.50
C TYR A 19 -16.00 -7.34 -5.42
N LYS A 20 -15.39 -8.53 -5.48
CA LYS A 20 -16.12 -9.80 -5.31
C LYS A 20 -16.74 -9.94 -3.92
N GLN A 21 -16.03 -9.54 -2.86
CA GLN A 21 -16.54 -9.58 -1.48
C GLN A 21 -17.67 -8.57 -1.23
N LYS A 22 -17.63 -7.39 -1.87
CA LYS A 22 -18.73 -6.42 -1.83
C LYS A 22 -20.02 -7.02 -2.41
N LYS A 23 -19.93 -7.75 -3.52
CA LYS A 23 -21.09 -8.41 -4.16
C LYS A 23 -21.71 -9.50 -3.29
N ILE A 24 -20.94 -10.09 -2.37
CA ILE A 24 -21.37 -11.19 -1.49
C ILE A 24 -21.88 -10.65 -0.12
N ASN A 25 -22.08 -9.32 0.04
CA ASN A 25 -22.60 -8.67 1.26
C ASN A 25 -21.80 -8.91 2.56
N ASN A 26 -20.57 -9.42 2.47
CA ASN A 26 -19.72 -9.68 3.65
C ASN A 26 -18.94 -8.45 4.14
N LEU A 27 -19.03 -7.31 3.45
CA LEU A 27 -18.31 -6.08 3.81
C LEU A 27 -19.28 -4.93 3.99
N LYS A 28 -19.19 -4.21 5.12
CA LYS A 28 -19.89 -2.93 5.29
C LYS A 28 -19.36 -1.94 4.24
N SER A 29 -20.25 -1.16 3.63
CA SER A 29 -19.90 -0.20 2.56
C SER A 29 -18.77 0.77 2.96
N GLY A 30 -18.69 1.15 4.24
CA GLY A 30 -17.61 2.00 4.76
C GLY A 30 -16.24 1.31 4.74
N GLU A 31 -16.17 0.03 5.13
CA GLU A 31 -14.92 -0.74 5.12
C GLU A 31 -14.43 -0.98 3.68
N PHE A 32 -15.35 -1.24 2.75
CA PHE A 32 -15.01 -1.38 1.33
C PHE A 32 -14.37 -0.11 0.76
N ASN A 33 -14.98 1.06 1.01
CA ASN A 33 -14.46 2.33 0.49
C ASN A 33 -13.08 2.67 1.06
N LEU A 34 -12.87 2.41 2.36
CA LEU A 34 -11.59 2.63 3.02
C LEU A 34 -10.50 1.72 2.43
N TRP A 35 -10.78 0.43 2.30
CA TRP A 35 -9.85 -0.52 1.70
C TRP A 35 -9.54 -0.19 0.24
N LEU A 36 -10.57 0.15 -0.54
CA LEU A 36 -10.37 0.52 -1.94
C LEU A 36 -9.48 1.76 -2.06
N PHE A 37 -9.74 2.80 -1.27
CA PHE A 37 -8.91 4.00 -1.21
C PHE A 37 -7.45 3.67 -0.83
N PHE A 38 -7.25 2.84 0.19
CA PHE A 38 -5.94 2.42 0.63
C PHE A 38 -5.15 1.69 -0.47
N TRP A 39 -5.76 0.72 -1.14
CA TRP A 39 -5.10 -0.01 -2.23
C TRP A 39 -4.82 0.87 -3.44
N MET A 40 -5.70 1.84 -3.71
CA MET A 40 -5.50 2.80 -4.80
C MET A 40 -4.35 3.76 -4.50
N ALA A 41 -4.22 4.22 -3.26
CA ALA A 41 -3.08 5.03 -2.82
C ALA A 41 -1.76 4.27 -2.96
N ILE A 42 -1.71 2.99 -2.57
CA ILE A 42 -0.52 2.15 -2.75
C ILE A 42 -0.18 1.95 -4.22
N LEU A 43 -1.18 1.68 -5.07
CA LEU A 43 -0.98 1.56 -6.52
C LEU A 43 -0.34 2.82 -7.10
N LEU A 44 -0.83 4.00 -6.68
CA LEU A 44 -0.34 5.29 -7.13
C LEU A 44 1.13 5.48 -6.72
N VAL A 45 1.47 5.16 -5.47
CA VAL A 45 2.84 5.18 -4.96
C VAL A 45 3.78 4.26 -5.77
N ILE A 46 3.33 3.05 -6.11
CA ILE A 46 4.12 2.09 -6.89
C ILE A 46 4.30 2.53 -8.35
N ILE A 47 3.30 3.18 -8.95
CA ILE A 47 3.41 3.74 -10.30
C ILE A 47 4.47 4.84 -10.33
N PHE A 48 4.48 5.70 -9.31
CA PHE A 48 5.45 6.80 -9.18
C PHE A 48 6.77 6.41 -8.50
N ILE A 49 7.03 5.11 -8.33
CA ILE A 49 8.22 4.61 -7.62
C ILE A 49 9.52 5.21 -8.15
N LYS A 50 9.67 5.36 -9.47
CA LYS A 50 10.88 5.95 -10.08
C LYS A 50 11.11 7.41 -9.67
N LYS A 51 10.03 8.19 -9.46
CA LYS A 51 10.15 9.56 -8.97
C LYS A 51 10.53 9.56 -7.51
N ILE A 52 9.95 8.66 -6.72
CA ILE A 52 10.29 8.47 -5.31
C ILE A 52 11.76 8.06 -5.18
N ASP A 53 12.22 7.09 -5.97
CA ASP A 53 13.64 6.67 -6.05
C ASP A 53 14.55 7.87 -6.30
N SER A 54 14.21 8.75 -7.25
CA SER A 54 15.02 9.93 -7.56
C SER A 54 15.06 10.97 -6.43
N LEU A 55 13.93 11.18 -5.73
CA LEU A 55 13.85 12.08 -4.58
C LEU A 55 14.63 11.53 -3.38
N VAL A 56 14.48 10.23 -3.13
CA VAL A 56 15.18 9.48 -2.07
C VAL A 56 16.69 9.48 -2.33
N ALA A 57 17.12 9.29 -3.58
CA ALA A 57 18.52 9.40 -3.96
C ALA A 57 19.09 10.81 -3.73
N GLN A 58 18.32 11.86 -4.02
CA GLN A 58 18.72 13.25 -3.74
C GLN A 58 18.86 13.54 -2.24
N LEU A 59 18.11 12.82 -1.40
CA LEU A 59 18.19 12.90 0.06
C LEU A 59 19.36 12.07 0.65
N GLY A 60 20.20 11.47 -0.20
CA GLY A 60 21.41 10.74 0.21
C GLY A 60 21.19 9.25 0.54
N PHE A 61 20.00 8.71 0.24
CA PHE A 61 19.76 7.28 0.40
C PHE A 61 20.28 6.51 -0.83
N SER A 62 21.14 5.52 -0.59
CA SER A 62 21.71 4.65 -1.63
C SER A 62 20.85 3.44 -1.97
N SER A 63 19.75 3.22 -1.23
CA SER A 63 18.84 2.08 -1.39
C SER A 63 17.81 2.33 -2.49
N ALA A 64 17.21 1.26 -3.04
CA ALA A 64 16.06 1.42 -3.92
C ALA A 64 14.92 2.08 -3.12
N GLY A 65 14.16 2.99 -3.71
CA GLY A 65 13.02 3.62 -3.01
C GLY A 65 11.89 2.64 -2.71
N ILE A 66 11.89 1.45 -3.33
CA ILE A 66 11.09 0.29 -2.89
C ILE A 66 11.43 -0.10 -1.44
N ASP A 67 12.71 -0.04 -1.05
CA ASP A 67 13.14 -0.38 0.31
C ASP A 67 12.62 0.66 1.29
N VAL A 68 12.73 1.95 0.95
CA VAL A 68 12.18 3.05 1.75
C VAL A 68 10.66 2.89 1.94
N LEU A 69 9.95 2.53 0.89
CA LEU A 69 8.52 2.26 0.95
C LEU A 69 8.17 1.04 1.79
N LEU A 70 8.99 0.01 1.76
CA LEU A 70 8.83 -1.18 2.59
C LEU A 70 9.03 -0.81 4.06
N TYR A 71 10.11 -0.10 4.42
CA TYR A 71 10.34 0.36 5.78
C TYR A 71 9.23 1.30 6.27
N PHE A 72 8.79 2.23 5.42
CA PHE A 72 7.68 3.14 5.74
C PHE A 72 6.37 2.38 5.95
N SER A 73 6.05 1.41 5.09
CA SER A 73 4.85 0.58 5.22
C SER A 73 4.87 -0.23 6.51
N ILE A 74 6.03 -0.80 6.86
CA ILE A 74 6.23 -1.52 8.13
C ILE A 74 6.00 -0.57 9.31
N ALA A 75 6.59 0.63 9.29
CA ALA A 75 6.40 1.62 10.35
C ALA A 75 4.92 2.03 10.50
N VAL A 76 4.21 2.25 9.39
CA VAL A 76 2.78 2.56 9.38
C VAL A 76 1.96 1.38 9.92
N LEU A 77 2.27 0.15 9.53
CA LEU A 77 1.59 -1.05 10.04
C LEU A 77 1.80 -1.20 11.54
N PHE A 78 3.02 -0.99 12.05
CA PHE A 78 3.28 -0.99 13.48
C PHE A 78 2.54 0.14 14.19
N TYR A 79 2.52 1.35 13.62
CA TYR A 79 1.74 2.46 14.18
C TYR A 79 0.25 2.14 14.24
N LEU A 80 -0.33 1.59 13.17
CA LEU A 80 -1.74 1.19 13.13
C LEU A 80 -2.02 0.06 14.12
N TYR A 81 -1.15 -0.95 14.19
CA TYR A 81 -1.26 -2.05 15.14
C TYR A 81 -1.25 -1.54 16.59
N ILE A 82 -0.30 -0.68 16.92
CA ILE A 82 -0.19 -0.04 18.23
C ILE A 82 -1.45 0.79 18.52
N LYS A 83 -1.89 1.63 17.59
CA LYS A 83 -3.10 2.47 17.75
C LYS A 83 -4.39 1.65 17.93
N LEU A 84 -4.51 0.50 17.27
CA LEU A 84 -5.67 -0.38 17.38
C LEU A 84 -5.66 -1.24 18.66
N ARG A 85 -4.48 -1.62 19.14
CA ARG A 85 -4.31 -2.46 20.34
C ARG A 85 -4.27 -1.63 21.62
N ILE A 86 -3.61 -0.48 21.56
CA ILE A 86 -3.48 0.45 22.67
C ILE A 86 -4.58 1.49 22.50
N LYS A 87 -5.73 1.24 23.14
CA LYS A 87 -6.70 2.29 23.45
C LYS A 87 -6.02 3.26 24.42
N LEU A 88 -5.36 4.29 23.89
CA LEU A 88 -5.17 5.54 24.61
C LEU A 88 -6.51 6.27 24.64
#